data_AF-A0A1U7W943-F1
#
_entry.id   AF-A0A1U7W943-F1
#
_cell.length_a   1.000
_cell.length_b   1.000
_cell.length_c   1.000
_cell.angle_alpha   90.00
_cell.angle_beta   90.00
_cell.angle_gamma   90.00
#
_symmetry.space_group_name_H-M   'P 1'
#
loop_
_entity.id
_entity.type
_entity.pdbx_description
1 polymer ?
#
loop_
_entity_poly.entity_id
_entity_poly.type
_entity_poly.pdbx_seq_one_letter_code
_entity_poly.pdbx_strand_id
1 'polypeptide(L)'
;MRATEKEGVELAAYHLKGVAYAWFDIWEDTCEEGSPTVRWSEFADAFIDHFLPAKTKAARAAEFENLRQGNRRVWEYQMEFALLSKYSIHMLPIMEARVRRFVQGLNSLTINEDFTVALNSDMNYEKMVAFSQATENSKLNNRMEREGSSKARSTGNMRESVGGGRPAFRGGSSGPSQSIAQSSASAPPSGPSQ
;
A
#
# COMPACT_ATOMS: atom_id res chain seq x y z
N MET A 1 -40.15 -5.22 -18.05
CA MET A 1 -40.50 -6.46 -17.32
C MET A 1 -39.36 -6.78 -16.37
N ARG A 2 -39.65 -7.11 -15.10
CA ARG A 2 -38.67 -7.72 -14.19
C ARG A 2 -38.84 -9.23 -14.31
N ALA A 3 -37.75 -9.98 -14.43
CA ALA A 3 -37.80 -11.43 -14.43
C ALA A 3 -38.39 -11.94 -13.11
N THR A 4 -39.19 -13.00 -13.17
CA THR A 4 -39.65 -13.76 -12.01
C THR A 4 -38.48 -14.52 -11.38
N GLU A 5 -38.62 -14.96 -10.12
CA GLU A 5 -37.55 -15.70 -9.44
C GLU A 5 -37.13 -16.97 -10.22
N LYS A 6 -38.11 -17.66 -10.83
CA LYS A 6 -37.88 -18.83 -11.68
C LYS A 6 -37.13 -18.48 -12.97
N GLU A 7 -37.59 -17.45 -13.69
CA GLU A 7 -36.91 -16.98 -14.91
C GLU A 7 -35.45 -16.56 -14.61
N GLY A 8 -35.17 -16.02 -13.43
CA GLY A 8 -33.81 -15.70 -12.99
C GLY A 8 -32.91 -16.93 -12.90
N VAL A 9 -33.42 -18.04 -12.35
CA VAL A 9 -32.68 -19.31 -12.25
C VAL A 9 -32.45 -19.91 -13.63
N GLU A 10 -33.48 -19.95 -14.47
CA GLU A 10 -33.39 -20.45 -15.85
C GLU A 10 -32.34 -19.67 -16.68
N LEU A 11 -32.32 -18.34 -16.54
CA LEU A 11 -31.32 -17.49 -17.18
C LEU A 11 -29.91 -17.77 -16.68
N ALA A 12 -29.71 -17.99 -15.37
CA ALA A 12 -28.40 -18.34 -14.84
C ALA A 12 -27.93 -19.70 -15.34
N ALA A 13 -28.82 -20.71 -15.32
CA ALA A 13 -28.56 -22.05 -15.82
C ALA A 13 -28.09 -22.04 -17.27
N TYR A 14 -28.71 -21.22 -18.13
CA TYR A 14 -28.31 -21.04 -19.53
C TYR A 14 -26.85 -20.56 -19.70
N HIS A 15 -26.31 -19.84 -18.72
CA HIS A 15 -24.93 -19.38 -18.74
C HIS A 15 -23.93 -20.35 -18.11
N LEU A 16 -24.39 -21.37 -17.38
CA LEU A 16 -23.51 -22.37 -16.78
C LEU A 16 -22.92 -23.30 -17.85
N LYS A 17 -21.66 -23.69 -17.65
CA LYS A 17 -20.94 -24.57 -18.57
C LYS A 17 -20.06 -25.54 -17.80
N GLY A 18 -19.81 -26.71 -18.38
CA GLY A 18 -18.91 -27.72 -17.81
C GLY A 18 -19.38 -28.17 -16.43
N VAL A 19 -18.45 -28.17 -15.46
CA VAL A 19 -18.73 -28.61 -14.08
C VAL A 19 -19.87 -27.83 -13.43
N ALA A 20 -20.02 -26.55 -13.75
CA ALA A 20 -21.08 -25.72 -13.19
C ALA A 20 -22.47 -26.14 -13.67
N TYR A 21 -22.60 -26.52 -14.94
CA TYR A 21 -23.85 -27.02 -15.50
C TYR A 21 -24.19 -28.41 -14.96
N ALA A 22 -23.21 -29.32 -14.91
CA ALA A 22 -23.40 -30.66 -14.34
C ALA A 22 -23.83 -30.64 -12.86
N TRP A 23 -23.32 -29.68 -12.08
CA TRP A 23 -23.78 -29.46 -10.71
C TRP A 23 -25.23 -28.95 -10.67
N PHE A 24 -25.61 -28.04 -11.58
CA PHE A 24 -26.96 -27.49 -11.64
C PHE A 24 -28.01 -28.56 -11.94
N ASP A 25 -27.76 -29.45 -12.92
CA ASP A 25 -28.68 -30.56 -13.23
C ASP A 25 -28.97 -31.40 -11.97
N ILE A 26 -27.92 -31.77 -11.21
CA ILE A 26 -28.06 -32.55 -9.97
C ILE A 26 -28.83 -31.76 -8.90
N TRP A 27 -28.54 -30.47 -8.77
CA TRP A 27 -29.20 -29.62 -7.79
C TRP A 27 -30.69 -29.40 -8.12
N GLU A 28 -31.03 -29.17 -9.39
CA GLU A 28 -32.40 -29.01 -9.87
C GLU A 28 -33.24 -30.27 -9.61
N ASP A 29 -32.70 -31.46 -9.94
CA ASP A 29 -33.34 -32.75 -9.65
C ASP A 29 -33.67 -32.91 -8.14
N THR A 30 -32.77 -32.47 -7.26
CA THR A 30 -33.01 -32.53 -5.80
C THR A 30 -34.04 -31.52 -5.29
N CYS A 31 -34.32 -30.46 -6.04
CA CYS A 31 -35.32 -29.47 -5.69
C CYS A 31 -36.73 -29.87 -6.16
N GLU A 32 -36.85 -30.59 -7.28
CA GLU A 32 -38.16 -31.04 -7.80
C GLU A 32 -38.86 -32.07 -6.91
N GLU A 33 -38.12 -32.84 -6.11
CA GLU A 33 -38.68 -33.95 -5.31
C GLU A 33 -39.39 -33.51 -4.00
N GLY A 34 -39.49 -32.21 -3.71
CA GLY A 34 -40.15 -31.75 -2.47
C GLY A 34 -40.50 -30.27 -2.29
N SER A 35 -40.31 -29.40 -3.28
CA SER A 35 -40.50 -27.93 -3.14
C SER A 35 -41.36 -27.33 -4.26
N PRO A 36 -42.30 -26.41 -3.96
CA PRO A 36 -43.05 -25.68 -4.96
C PRO A 36 -42.23 -24.46 -5.42
N THR A 37 -41.53 -24.61 -6.55
CA THR A 37 -40.82 -23.56 -7.32
C THR A 37 -39.45 -23.18 -6.77
N VAL A 38 -38.43 -23.42 -7.60
CA VAL A 38 -37.04 -23.02 -7.34
C VAL A 38 -36.94 -21.49 -7.21
N ARG A 39 -36.53 -21.01 -6.03
CA ARG A 39 -36.32 -19.58 -5.77
C ARG A 39 -34.89 -19.17 -6.11
N TRP A 40 -34.73 -17.98 -6.68
CA TRP A 40 -33.40 -17.41 -6.99
C TRP A 40 -32.46 -17.41 -5.78
N SER A 41 -32.95 -17.09 -4.58
CA SER A 41 -32.10 -17.06 -3.38
C SER A 41 -31.53 -18.44 -3.03
N GLU A 42 -32.33 -19.50 -3.17
CA GLU A 42 -31.92 -20.87 -2.86
C GLU A 42 -30.88 -21.36 -3.86
N PHE A 43 -31.08 -21.07 -5.16
CA PHE A 43 -30.08 -21.30 -6.20
C PHE A 43 -28.77 -20.56 -5.89
N ALA A 44 -28.86 -19.26 -5.62
CA ALA A 44 -27.68 -18.43 -5.39
C ALA A 44 -26.88 -18.89 -4.17
N ASP A 45 -27.56 -19.20 -3.07
CA ASP A 45 -26.92 -19.70 -1.84
C ASP A 45 -26.27 -21.07 -2.09
N ALA A 46 -26.98 -22.01 -2.72
CA ALA A 46 -26.45 -23.33 -3.04
C ALA A 46 -25.26 -23.27 -4.01
N PHE A 47 -25.35 -22.43 -5.05
CA PHE A 47 -24.26 -22.22 -6.02
C PHE A 47 -23.03 -21.66 -5.33
N ILE A 48 -23.20 -20.62 -4.51
CA ILE A 48 -22.09 -20.01 -3.78
C ILE A 48 -21.50 -21.00 -2.77
N ASP A 49 -22.30 -21.77 -2.04
CA ASP A 49 -21.76 -22.73 -1.07
C ASP A 49 -21.03 -23.90 -1.72
N HIS A 50 -21.46 -24.32 -2.92
CA HIS A 50 -20.76 -25.34 -3.70
C HIS A 50 -19.43 -24.85 -4.29
N PHE A 51 -19.44 -23.72 -5.00
CA PHE A 51 -18.27 -23.21 -5.73
C PHE A 51 -17.35 -22.30 -4.90
N LEU A 52 -17.84 -21.78 -3.78
CA LEU A 52 -17.10 -20.93 -2.87
C LEU A 52 -17.32 -21.41 -1.43
N PRO A 53 -16.68 -22.53 -1.04
CA PRO A 53 -16.86 -23.12 0.29
C PRO A 53 -16.61 -22.13 1.42
N ALA A 54 -17.29 -22.31 2.56
CA ALA A 54 -17.16 -21.44 3.73
C ALA A 54 -15.69 -21.27 4.19
N LYS A 55 -14.88 -22.33 4.10
CA LYS A 55 -13.43 -22.26 4.39
C LYS A 55 -12.70 -21.29 3.46
N THR A 56 -13.03 -21.29 2.17
CA THR A 56 -12.46 -20.36 1.19
C THR A 56 -12.94 -18.93 1.44
N LYS A 57 -14.24 -18.72 1.72
CA LYS A 57 -14.77 -17.41 2.12
C LYS A 57 -14.03 -16.86 3.34
N ALA A 58 -13.87 -17.68 4.39
CA ALA A 58 -13.17 -17.32 5.61
C ALA A 58 -11.69 -17.01 5.36
N ALA A 59 -11.00 -17.81 4.54
CA ALA A 59 -9.61 -17.54 4.16
C ALA A 59 -9.48 -16.18 3.43
N ARG A 60 -10.37 -15.88 2.49
CA ARG A 60 -10.39 -14.58 1.79
C ARG A 60 -10.71 -13.41 2.72
N ALA A 61 -11.60 -13.59 3.69
CA ALA A 61 -11.88 -12.59 4.71
C ALA A 61 -10.65 -12.33 5.59
N ALA A 62 -9.96 -13.39 6.02
CA ALA A 62 -8.71 -13.27 6.77
C ALA A 62 -7.59 -12.61 5.95
N GLU A 63 -7.50 -12.88 4.64
CA GLU A 63 -6.61 -12.17 3.72
C GLU A 63 -6.92 -10.66 3.71
N PHE A 64 -8.21 -10.27 3.67
CA PHE A 64 -8.61 -8.86 3.71
C PHE A 64 -8.25 -8.16 5.03
N GLU A 65 -8.45 -8.83 6.16
CA GLU A 65 -8.10 -8.33 7.50
C GLU A 65 -6.59 -8.12 7.67
N ASN A 66 -5.80 -9.01 7.06
CA ASN A 66 -4.35 -8.93 7.10
C ASN A 66 -3.75 -8.18 5.91
N LEU A 67 -4.58 -7.68 4.98
CA LEU A 67 -4.12 -6.98 3.81
C LEU A 67 -3.33 -5.74 4.22
N ARG A 68 -2.09 -5.66 3.70
CA ARG A 68 -1.19 -4.51 3.81
C ARG A 68 -0.61 -4.22 2.43
N GLN A 69 -0.30 -2.95 2.17
CA GLN A 69 0.40 -2.51 0.98
C GLN A 69 1.79 -3.17 0.92
N GLY A 70 2.51 -3.18 2.05
CA GLY A 70 3.87 -3.72 2.11
C GLY A 70 4.80 -2.96 1.16
N ASN A 71 5.56 -3.69 0.35
CA ASN A 71 6.49 -3.12 -0.64
C ASN A 71 5.84 -2.82 -2.01
N ARG A 72 4.53 -3.05 -2.15
CA ARG A 72 3.79 -2.87 -3.39
C ARG A 72 3.39 -1.42 -3.60
N ARG A 73 3.10 -1.05 -4.84
CA ARG A 73 2.54 0.25 -5.16
C ARG A 73 1.13 0.39 -4.59
N VAL A 74 0.72 1.64 -4.34
CA VAL A 74 -0.64 1.93 -3.86
C VAL A 74 -1.71 1.39 -4.82
N TRP A 75 -1.44 1.41 -6.13
CA TRP A 75 -2.40 0.90 -7.13
C TRP A 75 -2.59 -0.62 -7.05
N GLU A 76 -1.53 -1.39 -6.80
CA GLU A 76 -1.59 -2.86 -6.65
C GLU A 76 -2.38 -3.21 -5.39
N TYR A 77 -2.08 -2.51 -4.29
CA TYR A 77 -2.82 -2.64 -3.04
C TYR A 77 -4.31 -2.30 -3.20
N GLN A 78 -4.64 -1.23 -3.95
CA GLN A 78 -6.03 -0.88 -4.25
C GLN A 78 -6.76 -2.02 -4.97
N MET A 79 -6.15 -2.64 -5.97
CA MET A 79 -6.79 -3.72 -6.73
C MET A 79 -7.11 -4.92 -5.85
N GLU A 80 -6.16 -5.31 -4.99
CA GLU A 80 -6.41 -6.39 -4.02
C GLU A 80 -7.45 -6.01 -2.98
N PHE A 81 -7.42 -4.77 -2.49
CA PHE A 81 -8.41 -4.26 -1.56
C PHE A 81 -9.83 -4.36 -2.14
N ALA A 82 -10.02 -3.90 -3.38
CA ALA A 82 -11.29 -3.99 -4.07
C ALA A 82 -11.74 -5.44 -4.26
N LEU A 83 -10.84 -6.33 -4.70
CA LEU A 83 -11.12 -7.75 -4.92
C LEU A 83 -11.52 -8.48 -3.63
N LEU A 84 -10.84 -8.20 -2.53
CA LEU A 84 -11.03 -8.90 -1.25
C LEU A 84 -12.17 -8.30 -0.42
N SER A 85 -12.49 -7.02 -0.62
CA SER A 85 -13.57 -6.34 0.11
C SER A 85 -14.94 -7.03 0.01
N LYS A 86 -15.19 -7.75 -1.09
CA LYS A 86 -16.43 -8.51 -1.32
C LYS A 86 -16.63 -9.67 -0.33
N TYR A 87 -15.56 -10.16 0.30
CA TYR A 87 -15.62 -11.24 1.30
C TYR A 87 -15.80 -10.71 2.73
N SER A 88 -15.64 -9.41 2.95
CA SER A 88 -15.68 -8.76 4.27
C SER A 88 -16.58 -7.53 4.26
N ILE A 89 -17.75 -7.62 3.62
CA ILE A 89 -18.71 -6.49 3.51
C ILE A 89 -19.11 -5.96 4.89
N HIS A 90 -19.24 -6.84 5.88
CA HIS A 90 -19.55 -6.48 7.27
C HIS A 90 -18.47 -5.59 7.94
N MET A 91 -17.21 -5.62 7.47
CA MET A 91 -16.14 -4.73 7.93
C MET A 91 -16.21 -3.33 7.30
N LEU A 92 -17.03 -3.16 6.26
CA LEU A 92 -17.13 -1.93 5.47
C LEU A 92 -18.58 -1.42 5.43
N PRO A 93 -19.28 -1.29 6.59
CA PRO A 93 -20.70 -0.99 6.62
C PRO A 93 -21.02 0.42 6.10
N ILE A 94 -20.06 1.33 6.18
CA ILE A 94 -20.17 2.73 5.74
C ILE A 94 -18.88 3.17 5.03
N MET A 95 -18.96 4.30 4.31
CA MET A 95 -17.82 4.86 3.58
C MET A 95 -16.63 5.17 4.50
N GLU A 96 -16.88 5.73 5.69
CA GLU A 96 -15.83 6.03 6.67
C GLU A 96 -15.04 4.78 7.08
N ALA A 97 -15.74 3.68 7.38
CA ALA A 97 -15.10 2.41 7.73
C ALA A 97 -14.23 1.89 6.58
N ARG A 98 -14.68 2.06 5.33
CA ARG A 98 -13.90 1.69 4.14
C ARG A 98 -12.63 2.53 3.99
N VAL A 99 -12.74 3.85 4.12
CA VAL A 99 -11.59 4.77 4.07
C VAL A 99 -10.59 4.44 5.17
N ARG A 100 -11.07 4.31 6.41
CA ARG A 100 -10.23 3.97 7.57
C ARG A 100 -9.52 2.65 7.38
N ARG A 101 -10.23 1.62 6.89
CA ARG A 101 -9.65 0.31 6.63
C ARG A 101 -8.59 0.35 5.52
N PHE A 102 -8.84 1.12 4.46
CA PHE A 102 -7.87 1.31 3.39
C PHE A 102 -6.58 1.97 3.92
N VAL A 103 -6.70 3.06 4.68
CA VAL A 103 -5.56 3.79 5.25
C VAL A 103 -4.75 2.92 6.23
N GLN A 104 -5.42 2.13 7.08
CA GLN A 104 -4.73 1.20 8.00
C GLN A 104 -3.83 0.19 7.30
N GLY A 105 -4.11 -0.15 6.05
CA GLY A 105 -3.30 -1.07 5.28
C GLY A 105 -2.20 -0.43 4.46
N LEU A 106 -2.12 0.91 4.38
CA LEU A 106 -1.07 1.60 3.61
C LEU A 106 0.32 1.45 4.26
N ASN A 107 1.37 1.77 3.52
CA ASN A 107 2.75 1.74 4.04
C ASN A 107 3.00 2.97 4.93
N SER A 108 3.89 2.87 5.93
CA SER A 108 4.29 3.99 6.79
C SER A 108 4.79 5.21 6.02
N LEU A 109 5.35 5.02 4.81
CA LEU A 109 5.78 6.11 3.94
C LEU A 109 4.62 6.98 3.42
N THR A 110 3.39 6.47 3.41
CA THR A 110 2.19 7.18 2.91
C THR A 110 1.17 7.46 4.03
N ILE A 111 1.10 6.59 5.05
CA ILE A 111 0.10 6.62 6.15
C ILE A 111 -0.07 7.97 6.86
N ASN A 112 0.98 8.73 7.20
CA ASN A 112 0.82 9.89 8.09
C ASN A 112 0.01 11.03 7.45
N GLU A 113 0.30 11.33 6.17
CA GLU A 113 -0.45 12.32 5.39
C GLU A 113 -1.84 11.78 5.08
N ASP A 114 -1.91 10.51 4.68
CA ASP A 114 -3.15 9.83 4.31
C ASP A 114 -4.15 9.73 5.48
N PHE A 115 -3.67 9.44 6.69
CA PHE A 115 -4.46 9.35 7.91
C PHE A 115 -5.01 10.71 8.33
N THR A 116 -4.20 11.76 8.19
CA THR A 116 -4.65 13.12 8.49
C THR A 116 -5.77 13.55 7.53
N VAL A 117 -5.64 13.23 6.25
CA VAL A 117 -6.66 13.52 5.22
C VAL A 117 -7.92 12.68 5.41
N ALA A 118 -7.78 11.42 5.83
CA ALA A 118 -8.90 10.53 6.10
C ALA A 118 -9.83 11.00 7.24
N LEU A 119 -9.35 11.88 8.13
CA LEU A 119 -10.18 12.48 9.20
C LEU A 119 -11.10 13.61 8.69
N ASN A 120 -10.98 14.00 7.42
CA ASN A 120 -11.87 14.99 6.79
C ASN A 120 -13.23 14.35 6.43
N SER A 121 -14.33 14.97 6.86
CA SER A 121 -15.70 14.51 6.61
C SER A 121 -16.06 14.36 5.13
N ASP A 122 -15.40 15.12 4.24
CA ASP A 122 -15.66 15.08 2.80
C ASP A 122 -14.86 13.99 2.06
N MET A 123 -14.05 13.21 2.79
CA MET A 123 -13.22 12.17 2.21
C MET A 123 -14.01 10.88 1.96
N ASN A 124 -13.95 10.41 0.71
CA ASN A 124 -14.48 9.13 0.30
C ASN A 124 -13.35 8.21 -0.19
N TYR A 125 -13.68 6.95 -0.44
CA TYR A 125 -12.70 5.94 -0.85
C TYR A 125 -11.91 6.34 -2.10
N GLU A 126 -12.58 6.85 -3.14
CA GLU A 126 -11.93 7.20 -4.42
C GLU A 126 -10.94 8.35 -4.25
N LYS A 127 -11.34 9.41 -3.53
CA LYS A 127 -10.46 10.55 -3.24
C LYS A 127 -9.26 10.11 -2.40
N MET A 128 -9.47 9.22 -1.43
CA MET A 128 -8.41 8.68 -0.58
C MET A 128 -7.37 7.90 -1.40
N VAL A 129 -7.81 7.05 -2.32
CA VAL A 129 -6.91 6.35 -3.25
C VAL A 129 -6.12 7.36 -4.09
N ALA A 130 -6.80 8.31 -4.73
CA ALA A 130 -6.15 9.28 -5.60
C ALA A 130 -5.08 10.07 -4.85
N PHE A 131 -5.38 10.50 -3.63
CA PHE A 131 -4.43 11.16 -2.74
C PHE A 131 -3.23 10.26 -2.40
N SER A 132 -3.49 9.02 -1.97
CA SER A 132 -2.43 8.05 -1.61
C SER A 132 -1.47 7.79 -2.78
N GLN A 133 -2.01 7.65 -4.00
CA GLN A 133 -1.21 7.45 -5.21
C GLN A 133 -0.39 8.70 -5.58
N ALA A 134 -0.97 9.89 -5.47
CA ALA A 134 -0.27 11.15 -5.72
C ALA A 134 0.90 11.35 -4.73
N THR A 135 0.65 11.05 -3.45
CA THR A 135 1.64 11.09 -2.38
C THR A 135 2.80 10.12 -2.63
N GLU A 136 2.50 8.86 -2.98
CA GLU A 136 3.52 7.86 -3.33
C GLU A 136 4.37 8.32 -4.54
N ASN A 137 3.73 8.78 -5.61
CA ASN A 137 4.42 9.22 -6.82
C ASN A 137 5.31 10.44 -6.58
N SER A 138 4.86 11.42 -5.79
CA SER A 138 5.66 12.58 -5.39
C SER A 138 6.91 12.15 -4.61
N LYS A 139 6.76 11.25 -3.64
CA LYS A 139 7.89 10.73 -2.84
C LYS A 139 8.90 9.97 -3.67
N LEU A 140 8.44 9.17 -4.62
CA LEU A 140 9.31 8.44 -5.54
C LEU A 140 10.04 9.37 -6.51
N ASN A 141 9.35 10.36 -7.06
CA ASN A 141 9.96 11.36 -7.93
C ASN A 141 11.06 12.15 -7.18
N ASN A 142 10.76 12.62 -5.96
CA ASN A 142 11.73 13.30 -5.11
C ASN A 142 12.96 12.45 -4.77
N ARG A 143 12.79 11.13 -4.65
CA ARG A 143 13.92 10.20 -4.44
C ARG A 143 14.79 10.11 -5.69
N MET A 144 14.19 9.99 -6.87
CA MET A 144 14.91 9.92 -8.14
C MET A 144 15.74 11.19 -8.41
N GLU A 145 15.19 12.37 -8.13
CA GLU A 145 15.89 13.66 -8.28
C GLU A 145 17.15 13.75 -7.39
N ARG A 146 17.06 13.28 -6.13
CA ARG A 146 18.21 13.26 -5.21
C ARG A 146 19.31 12.30 -5.68
N GLU A 147 18.93 11.14 -6.18
CA GLU A 147 19.87 10.12 -6.70
C GLU A 147 20.53 10.57 -8.03
N GLY A 148 19.78 11.26 -8.90
CA GLY A 148 20.33 11.84 -10.14
C GLY A 148 21.34 12.96 -9.88
N SER A 149 21.03 13.86 -8.94
CA SER A 149 21.93 14.98 -8.58
C SER A 149 23.24 14.51 -7.93
N SER A 150 23.20 13.45 -7.13
CA SER A 150 24.39 12.89 -6.46
C SER A 150 25.32 12.17 -7.45
N LYS A 151 24.78 11.50 -8.47
CA LYS A 151 25.57 10.88 -9.54
C LYS A 151 26.29 11.91 -10.44
N ALA A 152 25.63 13.04 -10.72
CA ALA A 152 26.24 14.14 -11.47
C ALA A 152 27.45 14.76 -10.73
N ARG A 153 27.36 14.91 -9.41
CA ARG A 153 28.46 15.42 -8.57
C ARG A 153 29.63 14.44 -8.43
N SER A 154 29.37 13.14 -8.35
CA SER A 154 30.42 12.11 -8.21
C SER A 154 31.25 11.91 -9.48
N THR A 155 30.69 12.16 -10.66
CA THR A 155 31.40 11.98 -11.95
C THR A 155 32.30 13.18 -12.30
N GLY A 156 32.10 14.33 -11.65
CA GLY A 156 32.86 15.57 -11.90
C GLY A 156 34.20 15.69 -11.17
N ASN A 157 34.53 14.79 -10.24
CA ASN A 157 35.71 14.94 -9.37
C ASN A 157 36.91 14.05 -9.73
N MET A 158 36.93 13.43 -10.91
CA MET A 158 38.08 12.67 -11.42
C MET A 158 38.70 13.37 -12.64
N ARG A 159 39.17 14.61 -12.47
CA ARG A 159 40.19 15.17 -13.36
C ARG A 159 41.33 15.73 -12.53
N GLU A 160 42.21 14.78 -12.25
CA GLU A 160 43.48 14.93 -11.56
C GLU A 160 44.33 16.02 -12.20
N SER A 161 44.93 16.82 -11.32
CA SER A 161 45.77 17.97 -11.63
C SER A 161 47.04 17.53 -12.36
N VAL A 162 47.16 17.86 -13.64
CA VAL A 162 48.45 17.94 -14.34
C VAL A 162 48.83 19.42 -14.41
N GLY A 163 49.59 19.88 -13.43
CA GLY A 163 50.00 21.28 -13.30
C GLY A 163 51.20 21.45 -12.38
N GLY A 164 52.26 20.66 -12.60
CA GLY A 164 53.52 20.78 -11.89
C GLY A 164 54.33 21.97 -12.38
N GLY A 165 54.06 23.16 -11.82
CA GLY A 165 54.90 24.35 -11.98
C GLY A 165 55.53 24.74 -10.64
N ARG A 166 56.85 24.57 -10.51
CA ARG A 166 57.69 25.27 -9.52
C ARG A 166 58.52 26.30 -10.29
N PRO A 167 58.82 27.48 -9.71
CA PRO A 167 59.98 27.53 -8.83
C PRO A 167 59.84 28.42 -7.58
N ALA A 168 60.73 28.17 -6.62
CA ALA A 168 60.96 28.97 -5.43
C ALA A 168 62.11 29.97 -5.68
N PHE A 169 62.04 31.20 -5.13
CA PHE A 169 63.16 31.94 -4.52
C PHE A 169 62.76 33.33 -3.97
N ARG A 170 63.35 33.71 -2.82
CA ARG A 170 63.61 35.07 -2.24
C ARG A 170 62.41 35.98 -1.91
N GLY A 171 62.34 36.72 -0.80
CA GLY A 171 63.25 37.04 0.31
C GLY A 171 62.77 38.32 1.03
N GLY A 172 63.15 38.51 2.31
CA GLY A 172 63.00 39.75 3.12
C GLY A 172 61.92 39.65 4.21
N SER A 173 62.26 39.44 5.50
CA SER A 173 62.70 40.42 6.54
C SER A 173 61.66 41.53 6.77
N SER A 174 61.18 41.92 7.95
CA SER A 174 61.45 41.63 9.36
C SER A 174 60.50 42.54 10.16
N GLY A 175 59.96 42.09 11.30
CA GLY A 175 59.29 42.99 12.25
C GLY A 175 58.65 42.21 13.40
N PRO A 176 59.14 42.34 14.65
CA PRO A 176 58.62 41.59 15.78
C PRO A 176 57.54 42.39 16.52
N SER A 177 56.58 41.70 17.13
CA SER A 177 55.87 42.21 18.30
C SER A 177 55.55 41.04 19.23
N GLN A 178 56.08 41.16 20.45
CA GLN A 178 55.95 40.22 21.54
C GLN A 178 54.67 40.46 22.34
N SER A 179 54.27 39.40 23.06
CA SER A 179 53.50 39.40 24.32
C SER A 179 51.99 39.60 24.13
N ILE A 180 51.08 38.86 24.77
CA ILE A 180 50.96 38.38 26.16
C ILE A 180 50.16 37.07 26.12
N ALA A 181 50.76 35.95 26.53
CA ALA A 181 50.46 35.22 27.77
C ALA A 181 48.97 35.01 28.11
N GLN A 182 48.54 33.74 28.11
CA GLN A 182 47.90 33.13 29.27
C GLN A 182 48.08 31.59 29.22
N SER A 183 49.06 31.13 29.99
CA SER A 183 49.11 29.82 30.64
C SER A 183 47.84 29.63 31.50
N SER A 184 47.32 28.46 31.87
CA SER A 184 47.93 27.15 32.05
C SER A 184 46.85 26.09 32.34
N ALA A 185 47.20 24.82 32.08
CA ALA A 185 46.86 23.57 32.80
C ALA A 185 45.38 23.11 32.89
N SER A 186 44.99 21.94 32.35
CA SER A 186 45.27 20.54 32.82
C SER A 186 44.73 20.29 34.25
N ALA A 187 43.96 19.26 34.61
CA ALA A 187 43.59 17.94 34.04
C ALA A 187 42.35 17.37 34.83
N PRO A 188 41.85 16.13 34.55
CA PRO A 188 40.58 15.53 35.06
C PRO A 188 40.87 14.58 36.28
N PRO A 189 40.16 13.45 36.61
CA PRO A 189 38.83 12.87 36.25
C PRO A 189 38.03 12.26 37.46
N SER A 190 37.01 11.43 37.17
CA SER A 190 36.37 10.36 38.01
C SER A 190 35.19 10.81 38.89
N GLY A 191 34.06 10.11 39.07
CA GLY A 191 33.58 8.74 38.79
C GLY A 191 32.20 8.56 39.51
N PRO A 192 31.52 7.41 39.41
CA PRO A 192 30.05 7.27 39.54
C PRO A 192 29.55 6.72 40.90
N SER A 193 28.23 6.84 41.17
CA SER A 193 27.30 6.04 42.03
C SER A 193 26.11 6.97 42.41
N GLN A 194 24.83 6.60 42.42
CA GLN A 194 24.11 5.35 42.67
C GLN A 194 22.93 5.17 41.70
#